data_AF-A0AB33FWW6-F1
#
_entry.id   AF-A0AB33FWW6-F1
#
_cell.length_a   1.000
_cell.length_b   1.000
_cell.length_c   1.000
_cell.angle_alpha   90.00
_cell.angle_beta   90.00
_cell.angle_gamma   90.00
#
_symmetry.space_group_name_H-M   'P 1'
#
loop_
_entity.id
_entity.type
_entity.pdbx_description
1 polymer ?
#
loop_
_entity_poly.entity_id
_entity_poly.type
_entity_poly.pdbx_seq_one_letter_code
_entity_poly.pdbx_strand_id
1 'polypeptide(L)'
;MIGSIFDPYDRKARLYPALLVMLVPVVALALVAPVFSSQLAGLASLAVALGGLMLLSSLGREWGKRKEPKLYEIWGGTPTTLMLLRASTSLDQLTLDRYRKVLSKKVSGLSFPDPTGEVSDPSRAAATCESAVKWLREATRDKKKFALIFAENTNYGFRRNLLGVRPMAIVLCVLTLLLTALNAWLSSSGSLTAITVQSWISALVACIGLVVWGALVNADFVKTTAFAYATALLAACDSPSLATEKPKARKSAATSKG
;
A
#
# COMPACT_ATOMS: atom_id res chain seq x y z
N MET A 1 -8.95 6.75 -17.81
CA MET A 1 -8.19 5.64 -17.20
C MET A 1 -6.79 5.44 -17.79
N ILE A 2 -6.47 5.87 -19.01
CA ILE A 2 -5.09 5.75 -19.56
C ILE A 2 -4.12 6.72 -18.87
N GLY A 3 -4.54 7.97 -18.62
CA GLY A 3 -3.71 8.97 -17.94
C GLY A 3 -3.33 8.61 -16.48
N SER A 4 -4.10 7.75 -15.81
CA SER A 4 -3.78 7.29 -14.45
C SER A 4 -2.66 6.24 -14.44
N ILE A 5 -2.41 5.52 -15.55
CA ILE A 5 -1.28 4.57 -15.64
C ILE A 5 0.06 5.33 -15.66
N PHE A 6 0.05 6.57 -16.13
CA PHE A 6 1.21 7.47 -16.11
C PHE A 6 1.38 8.25 -14.80
N ASP A 7 0.42 8.21 -13.85
CA ASP A 7 0.66 8.77 -12.51
C ASP A 7 1.67 7.88 -11.79
N PRO A 8 2.84 8.42 -11.36
CA PRO A 8 3.83 7.66 -10.61
C PRO A 8 3.27 6.94 -9.39
N TYR A 9 2.22 7.49 -8.76
CA TYR A 9 1.53 6.86 -7.64
C TYR A 9 0.81 5.59 -8.08
N ASP A 10 -0.05 5.66 -9.09
CA ASP A 10 -0.88 4.54 -9.51
C ASP A 10 -0.03 3.39 -10.05
N ARG A 11 1.05 3.70 -10.75
CA ARG A 11 2.03 2.70 -11.19
C ARG A 11 2.68 1.98 -10.02
N LYS A 12 3.31 2.71 -9.09
CA LYS A 12 4.05 2.10 -7.98
C LYS A 12 3.13 1.47 -6.95
N ALA A 13 2.08 2.16 -6.53
CA ALA A 13 1.23 1.72 -5.43
C ALA A 13 0.18 0.68 -5.87
N ARG A 14 -0.24 0.63 -7.16
CA ARG A 14 -1.34 -0.25 -7.59
C ARG A 14 -0.95 -1.26 -8.67
N LEU A 15 -0.28 -0.81 -9.73
CA LEU A 15 0.11 -1.71 -10.83
C LEU A 15 1.22 -2.70 -10.41
N TYR A 16 2.26 -2.25 -9.72
CA TYR A 16 3.37 -3.13 -9.32
C TYR A 16 2.94 -4.28 -8.40
N PRO A 17 2.08 -4.08 -7.38
CA PRO A 17 1.51 -5.19 -6.62
C PRO A 17 0.79 -6.22 -7.50
N ALA A 18 -0.01 -5.78 -8.48
CA ALA A 18 -0.69 -6.68 -9.41
C ALA A 18 0.28 -7.47 -10.28
N LEU A 19 1.34 -6.83 -10.79
CA LEU A 19 2.39 -7.50 -11.57
C LEU A 19 3.14 -8.55 -10.73
N LEU A 20 3.46 -8.24 -9.47
CA LEU A 20 4.14 -9.17 -8.58
C LEU A 20 3.30 -10.42 -8.26
N VAL A 21 1.97 -10.27 -8.16
CA VAL A 21 1.05 -11.42 -7.99
C VAL A 21 1.13 -12.35 -9.21
N MET A 22 1.18 -11.79 -10.41
CA MET A 22 1.20 -12.55 -11.66
C MET A 22 2.59 -13.11 -12.01
N LEU A 23 3.66 -12.64 -11.37
CA LEU A 23 5.02 -13.05 -11.69
C LEU A 23 5.23 -14.56 -11.58
N VAL A 24 4.80 -15.17 -10.46
CA VAL A 24 4.96 -16.61 -10.21
C VAL A 24 4.24 -17.45 -11.26
N PRO A 25 2.91 -17.32 -11.48
CA PRO A 25 2.22 -18.13 -12.48
C PRO A 25 2.78 -17.92 -13.89
N VAL A 26 3.15 -16.68 -14.27
CA VAL A 26 3.69 -16.41 -15.61
C VAL A 26 5.04 -17.09 -15.82
N VAL A 27 5.99 -16.92 -14.90
CA VAL A 27 7.33 -17.52 -15.02
C VAL A 27 7.26 -19.04 -14.97
N ALA A 28 6.49 -19.58 -14.02
CA ALA A 28 6.36 -21.02 -13.85
C ALA A 28 5.70 -21.72 -15.04
N LEU A 29 4.64 -21.12 -15.61
CA LEU A 29 3.96 -21.68 -16.80
C LEU A 29 4.81 -21.55 -18.06
N ALA A 30 5.55 -20.46 -18.23
CA ALA A 30 6.45 -20.29 -19.37
C ALA A 30 7.56 -21.35 -19.45
N LEU A 31 7.94 -21.96 -18.32
CA LEU A 31 8.94 -23.03 -18.27
C LEU A 31 8.41 -24.39 -18.71
N VAL A 32 7.11 -24.65 -18.55
CA VAL A 32 6.54 -26.00 -18.66
C VAL A 32 5.50 -26.15 -19.76
N ALA A 33 4.87 -25.05 -20.19
CA ALA A 33 3.78 -25.09 -21.14
C ALA A 33 4.15 -24.37 -22.46
N PRO A 34 3.90 -24.99 -23.63
CA PRO A 34 4.03 -24.34 -24.92
C PRO A 34 2.80 -23.45 -25.18
N VAL A 35 2.62 -22.39 -24.38
CA VAL A 35 1.36 -21.62 -24.26
C VAL A 35 1.01 -20.75 -25.48
N PHE A 36 1.84 -20.70 -26.52
CA PHE A 36 1.66 -19.76 -27.64
C PHE A 36 1.64 -20.43 -29.01
N SER A 37 1.03 -21.61 -29.13
CA SER A 37 0.98 -22.36 -30.40
C SER A 37 0.09 -21.72 -31.47
N SER A 38 -0.82 -20.79 -31.12
CA SER A 38 -1.65 -20.06 -32.10
C SER A 38 -1.77 -18.57 -31.80
N GLN A 39 -1.93 -17.76 -32.85
CA GLN A 39 -2.07 -16.30 -32.75
C GLN A 39 -3.31 -15.88 -31.95
N LEU A 40 -4.43 -16.59 -32.12
CA LEU A 40 -5.67 -16.32 -31.40
C LEU A 40 -5.53 -16.61 -29.90
N ALA A 41 -4.84 -17.72 -29.54
CA ALA A 41 -4.52 -18.03 -28.15
C ALA A 41 -3.58 -16.97 -27.53
N GLY A 42 -2.61 -16.47 -28.29
CA GLY A 42 -1.72 -15.39 -27.87
C GLY A 42 -2.48 -14.08 -27.60
N LEU A 43 -3.37 -13.67 -28.51
CA LEU A 43 -4.19 -12.46 -28.35
C LEU A 43 -5.18 -12.57 -27.17
N ALA A 44 -5.84 -13.73 -27.03
CA ALA A 44 -6.74 -13.98 -25.91
C ALA A 44 -5.98 -13.94 -24.57
N SER A 45 -4.79 -14.56 -24.51
CA SER A 45 -3.94 -14.55 -23.31
C SER A 45 -3.48 -13.14 -22.95
N LEU A 46 -3.14 -12.33 -23.94
CA LEU A 46 -2.77 -10.93 -23.73
C LEU A 46 -3.96 -10.10 -23.19
N ALA A 47 -5.15 -10.26 -23.78
CA ALA A 47 -6.35 -9.56 -23.34
C ALA A 47 -6.72 -9.93 -21.89
N VAL A 48 -6.66 -11.22 -21.55
CA VAL A 48 -6.89 -11.72 -20.19
C VAL A 48 -5.82 -11.19 -19.23
N ALA A 49 -4.55 -11.15 -19.64
CA ALA A 49 -3.47 -10.61 -18.81
C ALA A 49 -3.68 -9.10 -18.52
N LEU A 50 -4.02 -8.30 -19.53
CA LEU A 50 -4.27 -6.87 -19.37
C LEU A 50 -5.50 -6.60 -18.48
N GLY A 51 -6.62 -7.28 -18.75
CA GLY A 51 -7.84 -7.15 -17.95
C GLY A 51 -7.64 -7.63 -16.51
N GLY A 52 -6.97 -8.77 -16.34
CA GLY A 52 -6.62 -9.34 -15.03
C GLY A 52 -5.73 -8.41 -14.20
N LEU A 53 -4.73 -7.78 -14.81
CA LEU A 53 -3.86 -6.81 -14.13
C LEU A 53 -4.63 -5.56 -13.68
N MET A 54 -5.54 -5.04 -14.50
CA MET A 54 -6.39 -3.90 -14.12
C MET A 54 -7.32 -4.24 -12.96
N LEU A 55 -7.90 -5.44 -12.98
CA LEU A 55 -8.75 -5.94 -11.90
C LEU A 55 -7.93 -6.13 -10.61
N LEU A 56 -6.79 -6.82 -10.67
CA LEU A 56 -5.90 -7.04 -9.51
C LEU A 56 -5.39 -5.73 -8.91
N SER A 57 -5.06 -4.74 -9.74
CA SER A 57 -4.65 -3.40 -9.30
C SER A 57 -5.76 -2.72 -8.48
N SER A 58 -7.02 -2.86 -8.93
CA SER A 58 -8.20 -2.29 -8.26
C SER A 58 -8.51 -3.05 -6.96
N LEU A 59 -8.53 -4.38 -7.01
CA LEU A 59 -8.77 -5.24 -5.84
C LEU A 59 -7.69 -5.07 -4.78
N GLY A 60 -6.42 -4.98 -5.17
CA GLY A 60 -5.32 -4.78 -4.25
C GLY A 60 -5.43 -3.49 -3.46
N ARG A 61 -5.85 -2.41 -4.12
CA ARG A 61 -6.17 -1.15 -3.43
C ARG A 61 -7.31 -1.33 -2.44
N GLU A 62 -8.43 -1.87 -2.89
CA GLU A 62 -9.65 -1.98 -2.09
C GLU A 62 -9.42 -2.87 -0.86
N TRP A 63 -8.87 -4.06 -1.06
CA TRP A 63 -8.60 -5.01 0.02
C TRP A 63 -7.46 -4.52 0.93
N GLY A 64 -6.47 -3.82 0.38
CA GLY A 64 -5.46 -3.14 1.19
C GLY A 64 -6.09 -2.10 2.13
N LYS A 65 -6.99 -1.26 1.62
CA LYS A 65 -7.72 -0.26 2.43
C LYS A 65 -8.60 -0.89 3.49
N ARG A 66 -9.30 -1.98 3.17
CA ARG A 66 -10.15 -2.73 4.14
C ARG A 66 -9.36 -3.28 5.32
N LYS A 67 -8.05 -3.51 5.17
CA LYS A 67 -7.18 -3.97 6.26
C LYS A 67 -6.70 -2.86 7.20
N GLU A 68 -6.79 -1.59 6.81
CA GLU A 68 -6.26 -0.47 7.61
C GLU A 68 -6.86 -0.38 9.02
N PRO A 69 -8.19 -0.47 9.23
CA PRO A 69 -8.75 -0.36 10.57
C PRO A 69 -8.18 -1.40 11.54
N LYS A 70 -8.10 -2.66 11.09
CA LYS A 70 -7.52 -3.76 11.87
C LYS A 70 -6.02 -3.57 12.11
N LEU A 71 -5.28 -3.05 11.13
CA LEU A 71 -3.87 -2.72 11.32
C LEU A 71 -3.68 -1.62 12.36
N TYR A 72 -4.49 -0.57 12.31
CA TYR A 72 -4.43 0.52 13.30
C TYR A 72 -4.79 0.02 14.70
N GLU A 73 -5.79 -0.84 14.83
CA GLU A 73 -6.13 -1.50 16.09
C GLU A 73 -4.93 -2.30 16.65
N ILE A 74 -4.27 -3.13 15.83
CA ILE A 74 -3.07 -3.88 16.21
C ILE A 74 -1.92 -2.95 16.62
N TRP A 75 -1.80 -1.78 16.02
CA TRP A 75 -0.74 -0.82 16.33
C TRP A 75 -1.08 0.10 17.51
N GLY A 76 -2.32 0.08 18.02
CA GLY A 76 -2.81 0.98 19.07
C GLY A 76 -3.30 2.34 18.57
N GLY A 77 -3.41 2.54 17.25
CA GLY A 77 -3.88 3.78 16.63
C GLY A 77 -3.26 4.03 15.25
N THR A 78 -3.62 5.16 14.64
CA THR A 78 -2.93 5.59 13.42
C THR A 78 -1.50 6.02 13.75
N PRO A 79 -0.49 5.72 12.90
CA PRO A 79 0.90 6.09 13.20
C PRO A 79 1.10 7.58 13.49
N THR A 80 0.38 8.46 12.78
CA THR A 80 0.41 9.91 13.02
C THR A 80 -0.16 10.29 14.39
N THR A 81 -1.25 9.65 14.82
CA THR A 81 -1.83 9.89 16.15
C THR A 81 -0.87 9.41 17.23
N LEU A 82 -0.32 8.20 17.08
CA LEU A 82 0.63 7.63 18.03
C LEU A 82 1.88 8.51 18.21
N MET A 83 2.41 9.05 17.11
CA MET A 83 3.56 9.97 17.13
C MET A 83 3.21 11.34 17.73
N LEU A 84 1.97 11.79 17.60
CA LEU A 84 1.52 13.06 18.17
C LEU A 84 1.07 12.93 19.62
N LEU A 85 0.83 11.74 20.18
CA LEU A 85 0.47 11.52 21.59
C LEU A 85 1.72 11.37 22.46
N ARG A 86 1.79 12.04 23.62
CA ARG A 86 2.92 12.01 24.56
C ARG A 86 3.20 10.60 25.09
N ALA A 87 2.16 9.82 25.33
CA ALA A 87 2.28 8.47 25.89
C ALA A 87 2.92 7.45 24.93
N SER A 88 2.82 7.68 23.62
CA SER A 88 3.24 6.72 22.59
C SER A 88 4.19 7.30 21.54
N THR A 89 4.62 8.55 21.73
CA THR A 89 5.43 9.24 20.72
C THR A 89 6.77 8.57 20.53
N SER A 90 7.20 8.47 19.27
CA SER A 90 8.58 8.14 18.92
C SER A 90 9.41 9.39 18.58
N LEU A 91 8.85 10.58 18.74
CA LEU A 91 9.53 11.86 18.51
C LEU A 91 10.20 12.32 19.81
N ASP A 92 11.28 13.09 19.68
CA ASP A 92 11.79 13.82 20.85
C ASP A 92 10.79 14.88 21.32
N GLN A 93 10.81 15.21 22.61
CA GLN A 93 9.81 16.10 23.22
C GLN A 93 9.82 17.50 22.60
N LEU A 94 10.98 18.03 22.22
CA LEU A 94 11.08 19.37 21.62
C LEU A 94 10.44 19.40 20.23
N THR A 95 10.66 18.36 19.41
CA THR A 95 10.01 18.21 18.11
C THR A 95 8.50 18.01 18.25
N LEU A 96 8.05 17.19 19.20
CA LEU A 96 6.63 17.00 19.48
C LEU A 96 5.94 18.32 19.82
N ASP A 97 6.49 19.08 20.77
CA ASP A 97 5.93 20.35 21.20
C ASP A 97 5.95 21.38 20.07
N ARG A 98 7.01 21.42 19.26
CA ARG A 98 7.10 22.28 18.07
C ARG A 98 6.00 21.94 17.06
N TYR A 99 5.77 20.66 16.77
CA TYR A 99 4.72 20.22 15.82
C TYR A 99 3.33 20.54 16.33
N ARG A 100 3.03 20.21 17.59
CA ARG A 100 1.75 20.54 18.24
C ARG A 100 1.50 22.05 18.20
N LYS A 101 2.52 22.88 18.47
CA LYS A 101 2.42 24.34 18.39
C LYS A 101 2.11 24.85 16.98
N VAL A 102 2.79 24.33 15.95
CA VAL A 102 2.52 24.70 14.54
C VAL A 102 1.09 24.32 14.16
N LEU A 103 0.65 23.12 14.53
CA LEU A 103 -0.70 22.62 14.23
C LEU A 103 -1.78 23.44 14.93
N SER A 104 -1.65 23.73 16.23
CA SER A 104 -2.60 24.61 16.95
C SER A 104 -2.69 26.01 16.34
N LYS A 105 -1.56 26.55 15.85
CA LYS A 105 -1.55 27.87 15.19
C LYS A 105 -2.27 27.86 13.84
N LYS A 106 -2.19 26.75 13.11
CA LYS A 106 -2.72 26.64 11.74
C LYS A 106 -4.17 26.19 11.69
N VAL A 107 -4.63 25.42 12.68
CA VAL A 107 -6.01 24.93 12.77
C VAL A 107 -6.77 25.76 13.79
N SER A 108 -7.62 26.66 13.31
CA SER A 108 -8.43 27.53 14.18
C SER A 108 -9.28 26.70 15.16
N GLY A 109 -9.19 27.02 16.45
CA GLY A 109 -9.93 26.34 17.52
C GLY A 109 -9.32 25.01 17.97
N LEU A 110 -8.19 24.57 17.39
CA LEU A 110 -7.48 23.38 17.82
C LEU A 110 -6.57 23.71 19.01
N SER A 111 -6.76 23.00 20.13
CA SER A 111 -5.83 23.03 21.26
C SER A 111 -5.50 21.60 21.68
N PHE A 112 -4.21 21.29 21.77
CA PHE A 112 -3.76 20.01 22.33
C PHE A 112 -3.92 20.02 23.85
N PRO A 113 -4.37 18.91 24.46
CA PRO A 113 -4.41 18.80 25.90
C PRO A 113 -2.99 18.90 26.51
N ASP A 114 -2.93 19.41 27.73
CA ASP A 114 -1.72 19.32 28.56
C ASP A 114 -1.47 17.84 28.97
N PRO A 115 -0.32 17.52 29.58
CA PRO A 115 -0.01 16.14 29.96
C PRO A 115 -1.07 15.50 30.85
N THR A 116 -1.66 16.26 31.79
CA THR A 116 -2.71 15.77 32.69
C THR A 116 -4.02 15.49 31.96
N GLY A 117 -4.42 16.37 31.04
CA GLY A 117 -5.62 16.24 30.22
C GLY A 117 -5.53 15.11 29.21
N GLU A 118 -4.32 14.80 28.74
CA GLU A 118 -4.07 13.70 27.81
C GLU A 118 -4.20 12.33 28.50
N VAL A 119 -3.84 12.25 29.78
CA VAL A 119 -4.02 11.04 30.60
C VAL A 119 -5.48 10.88 31.05
N SER A 120 -6.16 11.97 31.39
CA SER A 120 -7.55 11.92 31.88
C SER A 120 -8.58 11.64 30.78
N ASP A 121 -8.32 12.05 29.53
CA ASP A 121 -9.17 11.76 28.37
C ASP A 121 -8.33 11.39 27.12
N PRO A 122 -7.80 10.16 27.07
CA PRO A 122 -6.98 9.70 25.94
C PRO A 122 -7.75 9.70 24.61
N SER A 123 -9.06 9.45 24.64
CA SER A 123 -9.92 9.43 23.46
C SER A 123 -10.05 10.82 22.85
N ARG A 124 -10.27 11.85 23.66
CA ARG A 124 -10.28 13.24 23.18
C ARG A 124 -8.92 13.69 22.68
N ALA A 125 -7.84 13.29 23.36
CA ALA A 125 -6.48 13.59 22.89
C ALA A 125 -6.20 12.99 21.50
N ALA A 126 -6.58 11.72 21.29
CA ALA A 126 -6.48 11.06 20.00
C ALA A 126 -7.32 11.77 18.92
N ALA A 127 -8.56 12.14 19.22
CA ALA A 127 -9.45 12.86 18.30
C ALA A 127 -8.88 14.24 17.90
N THR A 128 -8.26 14.97 18.84
CA THR A 128 -7.55 16.23 18.56
C THR A 128 -6.39 16.00 17.59
N CYS A 129 -5.58 14.96 17.82
CA CYS A 129 -4.47 14.61 16.92
C CYS A 129 -4.98 14.26 15.52
N GLU A 130 -6.04 13.45 15.40
CA GLU A 130 -6.63 13.07 14.12
C GLU A 130 -7.17 14.27 13.34
N SER A 131 -7.83 15.21 14.04
CA SER A 131 -8.31 16.46 13.45
C SER A 131 -7.16 17.30 12.89
N ALA A 132 -6.08 17.45 13.67
CA ALA A 132 -4.87 18.16 13.26
C ALA A 132 -4.22 17.54 12.02
N VAL A 133 -4.08 16.21 12.01
CA VAL A 133 -3.49 15.44 10.90
C VAL A 133 -4.37 15.53 9.65
N LYS A 134 -5.70 15.52 9.80
CA LYS A 134 -6.64 15.71 8.69
C LYS A 134 -6.40 17.04 8.00
N TRP A 135 -6.24 18.13 8.75
CA TRP A 135 -5.87 19.42 8.17
C TRP A 135 -4.49 19.37 7.51
N LEU A 136 -3.49 18.78 8.16
CA LEU A 136 -2.12 18.72 7.65
C LEU A 136 -2.05 18.00 6.30
N ARG A 137 -2.74 16.85 6.16
CA ARG A 137 -2.83 16.11 4.89
C ARG A 137 -3.39 16.96 3.74
N GLU A 138 -4.36 17.82 4.05
CA GLU A 138 -4.97 18.72 3.08
C GLU A 138 -4.03 19.87 2.71
N ALA A 139 -3.34 20.44 3.69
CA ALA A 139 -2.33 21.49 3.50
C ALA A 139 -1.08 20.99 2.74
N THR A 140 -0.80 19.69 2.77
CA THR A 140 0.36 19.09 2.09
C THR A 140 0.02 18.35 0.79
N ARG A 141 -1.09 18.70 0.12
CA ARG A 141 -1.55 18.03 -1.11
C ARG A 141 -0.64 18.23 -2.32
N ASP A 142 0.14 19.30 -2.36
CA ASP A 142 1.03 19.59 -3.48
C ASP A 142 2.21 18.60 -3.50
N LYS A 143 2.10 17.60 -4.37
CA LYS A 143 3.10 16.53 -4.54
C LYS A 143 4.50 17.05 -4.94
N LYS A 144 4.61 18.25 -5.52
CA LYS A 144 5.90 18.82 -5.90
C LYS A 144 6.55 19.50 -4.71
N LYS A 145 5.80 20.31 -3.95
CA LYS A 145 6.29 20.95 -2.72
C LYS A 145 6.60 19.93 -1.62
N PHE A 146 5.80 18.88 -1.53
CA PHE A 146 5.89 17.85 -0.50
C PHE A 146 6.24 16.48 -1.11
N ALA A 147 7.29 16.46 -1.94
CA ALA A 147 7.71 15.27 -2.69
C ALA A 147 8.04 14.06 -1.78
N LEU A 148 8.67 14.28 -0.63
CA LEU A 148 8.97 13.21 0.34
C LEU A 148 7.69 12.57 0.89
N ILE A 149 6.70 13.38 1.28
CA ILE A 149 5.40 12.90 1.78
C ILE A 149 4.71 12.07 0.70
N PHE A 150 4.76 12.52 -0.55
CA PHE A 150 4.20 11.79 -1.67
C PHE A 150 4.93 10.45 -1.92
N ALA A 151 6.26 10.44 -1.85
CA ALA A 151 7.06 9.22 -1.99
C ALA A 151 6.71 8.19 -0.90
N GLU A 152 6.68 8.61 0.38
CA GLU A 152 6.34 7.70 1.48
C GLU A 152 4.89 7.22 1.44
N ASN A 153 3.93 8.08 1.05
CA ASN A 153 2.55 7.65 0.83
C ASN A 153 2.44 6.62 -0.31
N THR A 154 3.30 6.73 -1.33
CA THR A 154 3.37 5.77 -2.42
C THR A 154 3.92 4.43 -1.94
N ASN A 155 4.99 4.44 -1.14
CA ASN A 155 5.58 3.25 -0.52
C ASN A 155 4.59 2.55 0.43
N TYR A 156 3.90 3.32 1.27
CA TYR A 156 2.84 2.81 2.13
C TYR A 156 1.71 2.17 1.33
N GLY A 157 1.24 2.87 0.28
CA GLY A 157 0.23 2.34 -0.65
C GLY A 157 0.66 1.02 -1.30
N PHE A 158 1.91 0.92 -1.75
CA PHE A 158 2.48 -0.30 -2.33
C PHE A 158 2.43 -1.48 -1.34
N ARG A 159 2.98 -1.32 -0.13
CA ARG A 159 3.04 -2.40 0.85
C ARG A 159 1.65 -2.81 1.34
N ARG A 160 0.77 -1.85 1.60
CA ARG A 160 -0.61 -2.11 1.99
C ARG A 160 -1.37 -2.86 0.91
N ASN A 161 -1.21 -2.48 -0.36
CA ASN A 161 -1.90 -3.13 -1.47
C ASN A 161 -1.35 -4.55 -1.72
N LEU A 162 -0.04 -4.77 -1.55
CA LEU A 162 0.55 -6.13 -1.51
C LEU A 162 -0.10 -7.00 -0.43
N LEU A 163 -0.22 -6.47 0.80
CA LEU A 163 -0.90 -7.19 1.88
C LEU A 163 -2.38 -7.46 1.55
N GLY A 164 -3.03 -6.57 0.79
CA GLY A 164 -4.38 -6.75 0.27
C GLY A 164 -4.49 -7.96 -0.65
N VAL A 165 -3.63 -8.06 -1.67
CA VAL A 165 -3.63 -9.16 -2.66
C VAL A 165 -2.93 -10.44 -2.20
N ARG A 166 -2.26 -10.43 -1.04
CA ARG A 166 -1.54 -11.60 -0.51
C ARG A 166 -2.33 -12.92 -0.59
N PRO A 167 -3.63 -13.00 -0.21
CA PRO A 167 -4.36 -14.26 -0.29
C PRO A 167 -4.47 -14.79 -1.74
N MET A 168 -4.73 -13.91 -2.70
CA MET A 168 -4.75 -14.27 -4.13
C MET A 168 -3.38 -14.75 -4.60
N ALA A 169 -2.31 -14.07 -4.19
CA ALA A 169 -0.96 -14.48 -4.55
C ALA A 169 -0.63 -15.89 -4.05
N ILE A 170 -1.00 -16.20 -2.80
CA ILE A 170 -0.81 -17.54 -2.21
C ILE A 170 -1.63 -18.57 -2.98
N VAL A 171 -2.91 -18.30 -3.23
CA VAL A 171 -3.79 -19.20 -4.02
C VAL A 171 -3.19 -19.46 -5.40
N LEU A 172 -2.74 -18.43 -6.11
CA LEU A 172 -2.11 -18.58 -7.41
C LEU A 172 -0.81 -19.38 -7.34
N CYS A 173 0.03 -19.16 -6.33
CA CYS A 173 1.25 -19.96 -6.15
C CYS A 173 0.92 -21.45 -5.89
N VAL A 174 -0.11 -21.74 -5.09
CA VAL A 174 -0.57 -23.14 -4.86
C VAL A 174 -1.11 -23.75 -6.15
N LEU A 175 -1.98 -23.03 -6.87
CA LEU A 175 -2.53 -23.51 -8.14
C LEU A 175 -1.42 -23.77 -9.17
N THR A 176 -0.45 -22.86 -9.27
CA THR A 176 0.73 -23.05 -10.12
C THR A 176 1.50 -24.31 -9.73
N LEU A 177 1.78 -24.52 -8.45
CA LEU A 177 2.49 -25.72 -7.99
C LEU A 177 1.72 -27.01 -8.34
N LEU A 178 0.40 -27.03 -8.13
CA LEU A 178 -0.45 -28.17 -8.47
C LEU A 178 -0.48 -28.43 -9.99
N LEU A 179 -0.61 -27.38 -10.81
CA LEU A 179 -0.62 -27.51 -12.27
C LEU A 179 0.74 -27.96 -12.80
N THR A 180 1.85 -27.45 -12.25
CA THR A 180 3.20 -27.90 -12.60
C THR A 180 3.40 -29.37 -12.23
N ALA A 181 2.96 -29.80 -11.04
CA ALA A 181 3.05 -31.19 -10.62
C ALA A 181 2.21 -32.12 -11.50
N LEU A 182 0.98 -31.70 -11.85
CA LEU A 182 0.12 -32.46 -12.75
C LEU A 182 0.73 -32.56 -14.16
N ASN A 183 1.24 -31.46 -14.71
CA ASN A 183 1.90 -31.45 -16.02
C ASN A 183 3.12 -32.37 -16.04
N ALA A 184 3.93 -32.33 -14.98
CA ALA A 184 5.10 -33.20 -14.84
C ALA A 184 4.69 -34.68 -14.79
N TRP A 185 3.67 -35.03 -13.98
CA TRP A 185 3.16 -36.40 -13.83
C TRP A 185 2.63 -36.97 -15.14
N LEU A 186 1.81 -36.18 -15.87
CA LEU A 186 1.25 -36.60 -17.15
C LEU A 186 2.35 -36.74 -18.22
N SER A 187 3.26 -35.77 -18.30
CA SER A 187 4.33 -35.76 -19.31
C SER A 187 5.37 -36.86 -19.08
N SER A 188 5.56 -37.29 -17.83
CA SER A 188 6.50 -38.35 -17.46
C SER A 188 5.86 -39.74 -17.41
N SER A 189 4.59 -39.88 -17.79
CA SER A 189 3.81 -41.13 -17.67
C SER A 189 3.85 -41.73 -16.25
N GLY A 190 3.87 -40.85 -15.23
CA GLY A 190 3.96 -41.26 -13.82
C GLY A 190 5.37 -41.64 -13.32
N SER A 191 6.39 -41.58 -14.17
CA SER A 191 7.77 -41.85 -13.75
C SER A 191 8.43 -40.60 -13.15
N LEU A 192 8.89 -40.69 -11.89
CA LEU A 192 9.59 -39.58 -11.23
C LEU A 192 10.95 -39.28 -11.87
N THR A 193 11.63 -40.29 -12.44
CA THR A 193 12.96 -40.12 -13.07
C THR A 193 12.89 -39.45 -14.44
N ALA A 194 11.71 -39.42 -15.07
CA ALA A 194 11.48 -38.77 -16.35
C ALA A 194 11.00 -37.31 -16.23
N ILE A 195 10.88 -36.77 -15.00
CA ILE A 195 10.49 -35.37 -14.78
C ILE A 195 11.62 -34.44 -15.25
N THR A 196 11.27 -33.47 -16.08
CA THR A 196 12.22 -32.51 -16.65
C THR A 196 12.74 -31.51 -15.61
N VAL A 197 13.96 -31.01 -15.80
CA VAL A 197 14.56 -29.97 -14.97
C VAL A 197 13.69 -28.70 -14.93
N GLN A 198 13.04 -28.35 -16.04
CA GLN A 198 12.12 -27.23 -16.15
C GLN A 198 10.93 -27.35 -15.19
N SER A 199 10.41 -28.57 -15.00
CA SER A 199 9.31 -28.83 -14.05
C SER A 199 9.76 -28.61 -12.61
N TRP A 200 10.97 -29.05 -12.25
CA TRP A 200 11.56 -28.80 -10.94
C TRP A 200 11.80 -27.31 -10.68
N ILE A 201 12.33 -26.57 -11.66
CA ILE A 201 12.52 -25.11 -11.55
C ILE A 201 11.17 -24.40 -11.40
N SER A 202 10.16 -24.79 -12.18
CA SER A 202 8.81 -24.23 -12.10
C SER A 202 8.19 -24.44 -10.71
N ALA A 203 8.32 -25.65 -10.15
CA ALA A 203 7.89 -25.95 -8.78
C ALA A 203 8.66 -25.11 -7.74
N LEU A 204 9.98 -24.98 -7.90
CA LEU A 204 10.81 -24.15 -7.03
C LEU A 204 10.38 -22.69 -7.04
N VAL A 205 10.09 -22.11 -8.21
CA VAL A 205 9.57 -20.73 -8.34
C VAL A 205 8.26 -20.57 -7.57
N ALA A 206 7.33 -21.52 -7.68
CA ALA A 206 6.08 -21.50 -6.93
C ALA A 206 6.31 -21.59 -5.41
N CYS A 207 7.23 -22.46 -4.96
CA CYS A 207 7.61 -22.57 -3.55
C CYS A 207 8.25 -21.29 -3.01
N ILE A 208 9.15 -20.65 -3.75
CA ILE A 208 9.72 -19.35 -3.38
C ILE A 208 8.61 -18.30 -3.26
N GLY A 209 7.67 -18.28 -4.21
CA GLY A 209 6.47 -17.44 -4.14
C GLY A 209 5.70 -17.64 -2.84
N LEU A 210 5.39 -18.88 -2.47
CA LEU A 210 4.69 -19.20 -1.22
C LEU A 210 5.44 -18.69 0.01
N VAL A 211 6.76 -18.84 0.05
CA VAL A 211 7.59 -18.33 1.17
C VAL A 211 7.55 -16.81 1.22
N VAL A 212 7.75 -16.12 0.08
CA VAL A 212 7.74 -14.65 0.02
C VAL A 212 6.39 -14.09 0.45
N TRP A 213 5.28 -14.58 -0.12
CA TRP A 213 3.95 -14.09 0.22
C TRP A 213 3.50 -14.55 1.61
N GLY A 214 3.90 -15.74 2.03
CA GLY A 214 3.59 -16.31 3.33
C GLY A 214 4.29 -15.58 4.48
N ALA A 215 5.59 -15.37 4.38
CA ALA A 215 6.43 -14.87 5.45
C ALA A 215 6.67 -13.35 5.40
N LEU A 216 6.97 -12.79 4.21
CA LEU A 216 7.44 -11.40 4.10
C LEU A 216 6.29 -10.39 4.02
N VAL A 217 5.18 -10.74 3.34
CA VAL A 217 4.05 -9.83 3.16
C VAL A 217 3.10 -9.96 4.35
N ASN A 218 3.36 -9.24 5.44
CA ASN A 218 2.59 -9.32 6.68
C ASN A 218 2.24 -7.91 7.26
N ALA A 219 1.70 -7.85 8.48
CA ALA A 219 1.31 -6.58 9.10
C ALA A 219 2.52 -5.66 9.40
N ASP A 220 3.63 -6.22 9.86
CA ASP A 220 4.86 -5.47 10.16
C ASP A 220 5.51 -4.91 8.91
N PHE A 221 5.45 -5.67 7.80
CA PHE A 221 5.87 -5.20 6.49
C PHE A 221 5.18 -3.89 6.11
N VAL A 222 3.88 -3.75 6.39
CA VAL A 222 3.13 -2.51 6.15
C VAL A 222 3.47 -1.42 7.17
N LYS A 223 3.62 -1.81 8.45
CA LYS A 223 3.88 -0.90 9.58
C LYS A 223 5.08 0.01 9.33
N THR A 224 6.20 -0.52 8.85
CA THR A 224 7.42 0.27 8.58
C THR A 224 7.14 1.48 7.67
N THR A 225 6.45 1.26 6.55
CA THR A 225 6.12 2.35 5.61
C THR A 225 5.01 3.26 6.11
N ALA A 226 4.11 2.74 6.95
CA ALA A 226 3.06 3.55 7.57
C ALA A 226 3.66 4.59 8.51
N PHE A 227 4.64 4.19 9.33
CA PHE A 227 5.39 5.10 10.20
C PHE A 227 6.31 6.03 9.42
N ALA A 228 6.99 5.56 8.37
CA ALA A 228 7.79 6.43 7.51
C ALA A 228 6.94 7.55 6.87
N TYR A 229 5.73 7.22 6.39
CA TYR A 229 4.77 8.20 5.89
C TYR A 229 4.32 9.18 6.99
N ALA A 230 4.02 8.69 8.19
CA ALA A 230 3.64 9.53 9.32
C ALA A 230 4.76 10.52 9.71
N THR A 231 6.00 10.04 9.78
CA THR A 231 7.19 10.88 10.02
C THR A 231 7.32 11.96 8.95
N ALA A 232 7.28 11.59 7.67
CA ALA A 232 7.38 12.55 6.58
C ALA A 232 6.24 13.59 6.62
N LEU A 233 5.03 13.15 6.94
CA LEU A 233 3.86 14.03 7.03
C LEU A 233 4.00 15.02 8.20
N LEU A 234 4.34 14.55 9.41
CA LEU A 234 4.48 15.42 10.58
C LEU A 234 5.68 16.37 10.43
N ALA A 235 6.78 15.92 9.81
CA ALA A 235 7.93 16.76 9.49
C ALA A 235 7.59 17.95 8.56
N ALA A 236 6.45 17.91 7.87
CA ALA A 236 5.95 19.06 7.11
C ALA A 236 5.67 20.29 7.98
N CYS A 237 5.49 20.12 9.29
CA CYS A 237 5.37 21.23 10.25
C CYS A 237 6.61 22.14 10.26
N ASP A 238 7.78 21.61 9.93
CA ASP A 238 9.04 22.37 9.80
C ASP A 238 9.27 22.87 8.36
N SER A 239 8.37 22.58 7.41
CA SER A 239 8.55 22.96 6.02
C SER A 239 8.28 24.46 5.80
N PRO A 240 9.20 25.19 5.15
CA PRO A 240 8.94 26.58 4.71
C PRO A 240 7.73 26.69 3.78
N SER A 241 7.42 25.63 3.04
CA SER A 241 6.25 25.56 2.16
C SER A 241 4.93 25.59 2.93
N LEU A 242 4.90 25.10 4.18
CA LEU A 242 3.71 25.15 5.05
C LEU A 242 3.57 26.53 5.73
N ALA A 243 4.69 27.21 5.97
CA ALA A 243 4.70 28.55 6.55
C ALA A 243 4.04 29.59 5.62
N THR A 244 4.23 29.45 4.30
CA THR A 244 3.84 30.43 3.26
C THR A 244 2.41 30.31 2.73
N GLU A 245 1.67 29.24 3.03
CA GLU A 245 0.31 29.06 2.49
C GLU A 245 -0.76 29.88 3.24
N LYS A 246 -1.33 30.87 2.55
CA LYS A 246 -2.67 31.41 2.83
C LYS A 246 -3.72 30.39 2.34
N PRO A 247 -4.84 30.17 3.06
CA PRO A 247 -5.84 29.18 2.67
C PRO A 247 -6.40 29.51 1.28
N LYS A 248 -6.30 28.57 0.33
CA LYS A 248 -7.04 28.68 -0.94
C LYS A 248 -8.53 28.50 -0.65
N ALA A 249 -9.30 29.58 -0.78
CA ALA A 249 -10.76 29.54 -0.71
C ALA A 249 -11.29 28.51 -1.73
N ARG A 250 -12.09 27.56 -1.24
CA ARG A 250 -12.81 26.59 -2.06
C ARG A 250 -13.80 27.36 -2.94
N LYS A 251 -13.65 27.30 -4.26
CA LYS A 251 -14.72 27.75 -5.17
C LYS A 251 -15.94 26.85 -4.91
N SER A 252 -16.90 27.39 -4.16
CA SER A 252 -18.26 26.89 -4.11
C SER A 252 -18.79 26.92 -5.54
N ALA A 253 -19.07 25.74 -6.11
CA ALA A 253 -19.89 25.65 -7.31
C ALA A 253 -21.33 25.99 -6.88
N ALA A 254 -21.68 27.27 -7.02
CA ALA A 254 -23.06 27.74 -7.05
C ALA A 254 -23.33 28.35 -8.42
N THR A 255 -24.61 28.43 -8.77
CA THR A 255 -25.26 28.89 -10.02
C THR A 255 -25.23 27.94 -11.21
N SER A 256 -26.34 27.72 -11.92
CA SER A 256 -27.74 28.00 -11.63
C SER A 256 -28.60 27.18 -12.60
N LYS A 257 -29.87 27.04 -12.23
CA LYS A 257 -30.98 26.77 -13.13
C LYS A 257 -30.88 27.63 -14.40
N GLY A 258 -31.28 27.02 -15.51
CA GLY A 258 -31.75 27.58 -16.77
C GLY A 258 -32.67 26.52 -17.36
#